data_AF-A0A2R6NUZ3-F1
#
_entry.id   AF-A0A2R6NUZ3-F1
#
_cell.length_a   1.000
_cell.length_b   1.000
_cell.length_c   1.000
_cell.angle_alpha   90.00
_cell.angle_beta   90.00
_cell.angle_gamma   90.00
#
_symmetry.space_group_name_H-M   'P 1'
#
loop_
_entity.id
_entity.type
_entity.pdbx_description
1 polymer ?
#
loop_
_entity_poly.entity_id
_entity_poly.type
_entity_poly.pdbx_seq_one_letter_code
_entity_poly.pdbx_strand_id
1 'polypeptide(L)'
;MSQSGRKGTVRVILKAPIFSQYSLVGLRTFLYDIETSSGVADTPLVVKMSYQVVGRMPEDKVLAIAHKAKVGHLPKAYMTRDLWKMSDGVRQIFYERSKELSENENEIATYEDRVLRALGYTKYLPSKNLFSKSVKFIPLMVDQMLDCLHDLRYKAHILHRNISCHNIMYEIRDGVPYFILIDFDLEKLVEDDGDPSMVPKHRTGTLPFMAHEILLEMVHKDNADFKPKVVHRLRHDIESLLNVSLWSTMTMPVVHDAKQKKAI
;
A
#
# COMPACT_ATOMS: atom_id res chain seq x y z
N MET A 1 -18.18 23.63 -16.60
CA MET A 1 -18.73 22.57 -17.47
C MET A 1 -17.79 21.37 -17.38
N SER A 2 -18.21 20.30 -16.70
CA SER A 2 -17.41 19.09 -16.56
C SER A 2 -17.39 18.33 -17.89
N GLN A 3 -16.19 18.08 -18.43
CA GLN A 3 -16.06 17.19 -19.57
C GLN A 3 -16.40 15.76 -19.12
N SER A 4 -17.53 15.29 -19.61
CA SER A 4 -17.92 13.88 -19.64
C SER A 4 -16.78 13.06 -20.25
N GLY A 5 -16.25 12.10 -19.47
CA GLY A 5 -15.09 11.30 -19.84
C GLY A 5 -15.33 10.48 -21.11
N ARG A 6 -14.55 10.76 -22.16
CA ARG A 6 -14.45 9.87 -23.33
C ARG A 6 -13.91 8.51 -22.86
N LYS A 7 -14.75 7.48 -22.93
CA LYS A 7 -14.31 6.07 -22.92
C LYS A 7 -13.58 5.76 -24.23
N GLY A 8 -12.36 6.27 -24.38
CA GLY A 8 -11.42 5.90 -25.44
C GLY A 8 -10.37 4.94 -24.93
N THR A 9 -9.85 4.07 -25.80
CA THR A 9 -8.68 3.25 -25.48
C THR A 9 -7.47 4.17 -25.28
N VAL A 10 -6.97 4.28 -24.05
CA VAL A 10 -5.75 5.03 -23.74
C VAL A 10 -4.54 4.13 -23.94
N ARG A 11 -3.60 4.55 -24.78
CA ARG A 11 -2.29 3.88 -24.88
C ARG A 11 -1.38 4.44 -23.79
N VAL A 12 -0.81 3.55 -22.99
CA VAL A 12 0.16 3.87 -21.93
C VAL A 12 1.54 3.43 -22.39
N ILE A 13 2.51 4.34 -22.31
CA ILE A 13 3.92 4.07 -22.61
C ILE A 13 4.68 4.05 -21.28
N LEU A 14 5.21 2.89 -20.91
CA LEU A 14 6.05 2.74 -19.73
C LEU A 14 7.42 3.35 -19.98
N LYS A 15 7.91 4.16 -19.02
CA LYS A 15 9.26 4.75 -19.03
C LYS A 15 10.18 3.95 -18.12
N ALA A 16 11.23 4.57 -17.61
CA ALA A 16 12.15 3.94 -16.69
C ALA A 16 11.43 3.44 -15.42
N PRO A 17 11.80 2.27 -14.89
CA PRO A 17 11.26 1.79 -13.62
C PRO A 17 11.70 2.72 -12.49
N ILE A 18 10.73 3.16 -11.69
CA ILE A 18 10.95 3.96 -10.48
C ILE A 18 11.26 3.03 -9.31
N PHE A 19 10.57 1.89 -9.26
CA PHE A 19 10.65 0.95 -8.15
C PHE A 19 10.32 -0.47 -8.61
N SER A 20 11.01 -1.43 -8.03
CA SER A 20 10.71 -2.86 -8.18
C SER A 20 10.97 -3.54 -6.85
N GLN A 21 9.94 -4.15 -6.28
CA GLN A 21 10.07 -4.96 -5.07
C GLN A 21 9.73 -6.41 -5.36
N TYR A 22 10.64 -7.28 -4.94
CA TYR A 22 10.43 -8.71 -4.85
C TYR A 22 10.15 -9.03 -3.39
N SER A 23 8.98 -9.58 -3.09
CA SER A 23 8.73 -10.22 -1.80
C SER A 23 8.85 -11.74 -1.93
N LEU A 24 9.19 -12.39 -0.81
CA LEU A 24 9.36 -13.84 -0.72
C LEU A 24 8.09 -14.63 -1.11
N VAL A 25 6.90 -14.02 -1.02
CA VAL A 25 5.61 -14.70 -1.28
C VAL A 25 4.79 -13.93 -2.31
N GLY A 26 5.24 -13.93 -3.58
CA GLY A 26 4.42 -13.62 -4.75
C GLY A 26 3.90 -12.18 -4.91
N LEU A 27 3.99 -11.31 -3.90
CA LEU A 27 3.76 -9.87 -4.02
C LEU A 27 4.97 -9.27 -4.75
N ARG A 28 4.86 -9.19 -6.07
CA ARG A 28 5.80 -8.46 -6.91
C ARG A 28 5.13 -7.17 -7.34
N THR A 29 5.72 -6.05 -6.95
CA THR A 29 5.21 -4.71 -7.25
C THR A 29 6.23 -3.98 -8.09
N PHE A 30 5.76 -3.40 -9.19
CA PHE A 30 6.54 -2.56 -10.09
C PHE A 30 5.90 -1.19 -10.18
N LEU A 31 6.72 -0.15 -10.27
CA LEU A 31 6.27 1.21 -10.49
C LEU A 31 7.04 1.80 -11.67
N TYR A 32 6.29 2.33 -12.64
CA TYR A 32 6.85 2.99 -13.81
C TYR A 32 6.31 4.41 -13.93
N ASP A 33 7.17 5.33 -14.34
CA ASP A 33 6.70 6.58 -14.93
C ASP A 33 5.98 6.27 -16.25
N ILE A 34 4.93 7.03 -16.56
CA ILE A 34 4.16 6.79 -17.78
C ILE A 34 3.87 8.05 -18.59
N GLU A 35 3.79 7.87 -19.90
CA GLU A 35 3.17 8.81 -20.83
C GLU A 35 1.88 8.19 -21.38
N THR A 36 0.89 9.04 -21.66
CA THR A 36 -0.41 8.61 -22.18
C THR A 36 -0.68 9.27 -23.52
N SER A 37 -1.29 8.54 -24.46
CA SER A 37 -1.60 9.05 -25.80
C SER A 37 -2.66 10.15 -25.85
N SER A 38 -3.31 10.43 -24.73
CA SER A 38 -4.36 11.42 -24.56
C SER A 38 -4.10 12.19 -23.26
N GLY A 39 -4.51 13.46 -23.16
CA GLY A 39 -4.43 14.23 -21.91
C GLY A 39 -5.36 13.64 -20.83
N VAL A 40 -4.93 12.57 -20.17
CA VAL A 40 -5.69 11.89 -19.10
C VAL A 40 -5.68 12.72 -17.81
N ALA A 41 -4.56 13.39 -17.54
CA ALA A 41 -4.37 14.24 -16.38
C ALA A 41 -3.39 15.36 -16.71
N ASP A 42 -3.53 16.48 -16.02
CA ASP A 42 -2.59 17.61 -16.08
C ASP A 42 -1.33 17.36 -15.22
N THR A 43 -1.35 16.32 -14.38
CA THR A 43 -0.24 15.94 -13.51
C THR A 43 0.51 14.73 -14.07
N PRO A 44 1.83 14.61 -13.77
CA PRO A 44 2.57 13.40 -14.11
C PRO A 44 1.91 12.17 -13.51
N LEU A 45 1.92 11.06 -14.25
CA LEU A 45 1.30 9.81 -13.85
C LEU A 45 2.34 8.70 -13.66
N VAL A 46 2.00 7.75 -12.81
CA VAL A 46 2.73 6.49 -12.62
C VAL A 46 1.79 5.31 -12.79
N VAL A 47 2.31 4.17 -13.22
CA VAL A 47 1.59 2.90 -13.19
C VAL A 47 2.24 1.97 -12.19
N LYS A 48 1.43 1.55 -11.21
CA LYS A 48 1.73 0.46 -10.29
C LYS A 48 1.22 -0.83 -10.92
N MET A 49 2.08 -1.84 -10.99
CA MET A 49 1.70 -3.19 -11.38
C MET A 49 1.98 -4.13 -10.20
N SER A 50 0.96 -4.78 -9.65
CA SER A 50 1.12 -5.69 -8.51
C SER A 50 0.30 -6.97 -8.66
N TYR A 51 0.82 -8.06 -8.08
CA TYR A 51 0.11 -9.35 -8.00
C TYR A 51 -0.80 -9.39 -6.76
N GLN A 52 -2.06 -9.02 -6.95
CA GLN A 52 -3.08 -9.01 -5.92
C GLN A 52 -3.78 -10.37 -5.84
N VAL A 53 -4.14 -10.82 -4.63
CA VAL A 53 -4.89 -12.07 -4.43
C VAL A 53 -6.27 -11.97 -5.08
N VAL A 54 -6.67 -12.97 -5.87
CA VAL A 54 -7.93 -12.94 -6.62
C VAL A 54 -9.16 -12.77 -5.73
N GLY A 55 -9.12 -13.34 -4.52
CA GLY A 55 -10.20 -13.23 -3.53
C GLY A 55 -10.27 -11.89 -2.79
N ARG A 56 -9.31 -10.98 -2.97
CA ARG A 56 -9.33 -9.66 -2.32
C ARG A 56 -10.03 -8.64 -3.20
N MET A 57 -10.58 -7.61 -2.56
CA MET A 57 -11.12 -6.48 -3.30
C MET A 57 -9.99 -5.78 -4.05
N PRO A 58 -10.18 -5.44 -5.33
CA PRO A 58 -9.25 -4.61 -6.08
C PRO A 58 -9.01 -3.24 -5.42
N GLU A 59 -7.75 -2.81 -5.35
CA GLU A 59 -7.34 -1.50 -4.82
C GLU A 59 -8.14 -0.34 -5.46
N ASP A 60 -8.40 -0.37 -6.77
CA ASP A 60 -9.19 0.66 -7.46
C ASP A 60 -10.63 0.76 -6.95
N LYS A 61 -11.23 -0.38 -6.58
CA LYS A 61 -12.59 -0.41 -6.01
C LYS A 61 -12.61 0.10 -4.58
N VAL A 62 -11.58 -0.22 -3.79
CA VAL A 62 -11.44 0.27 -2.42
C VAL A 62 -11.29 1.79 -2.42
N LEU A 63 -10.42 2.30 -3.29
CA LEU A 63 -10.28 3.75 -3.47
C LEU A 63 -11.59 4.38 -3.92
N ALA A 64 -12.35 3.76 -4.83
CA ALA A 64 -13.65 4.27 -5.24
C ALA A 64 -14.65 4.37 -4.08
N ILE A 65 -14.66 3.38 -3.18
CA ILE A 65 -15.49 3.41 -1.95
C ILE A 65 -15.06 4.60 -1.06
N ALA A 66 -13.77 4.74 -0.79
CA ALA A 66 -13.24 5.79 0.08
C ALA A 66 -13.47 7.20 -0.50
N HIS A 67 -13.29 7.38 -1.82
CA HIS A 67 -13.62 8.62 -2.52
C HIS A 67 -15.11 8.94 -2.46
N LYS A 68 -15.99 7.94 -2.64
CA LYS A 68 -17.45 8.11 -2.52
C LYS A 68 -17.85 8.54 -1.10
N ALA A 69 -17.16 8.02 -0.10
CA ALA A 69 -17.31 8.40 1.31
C ALA A 69 -16.69 9.77 1.67
N LYS A 70 -16.08 10.46 0.70
CA LYS A 70 -15.42 11.77 0.85
C LYS A 70 -14.28 11.76 1.87
N VAL A 71 -13.53 10.66 1.92
CA VAL A 71 -12.30 10.56 2.70
C VAL A 71 -11.23 11.46 2.04
N GLY A 72 -10.58 12.31 2.84
CA GLY A 72 -9.48 13.17 2.38
C GLY A 72 -8.16 12.41 2.20
N HIS A 73 -7.13 13.06 1.65
CA HIS A 73 -5.76 12.51 1.61
C HIS A 73 -5.58 11.18 0.87
N LEU A 74 -6.40 10.94 -0.16
CA LEU A 74 -6.35 9.75 -1.01
C LEU A 74 -5.70 10.01 -2.37
N PRO A 75 -5.12 8.97 -3.01
CA PRO A 75 -4.55 9.10 -4.33
C PRO A 75 -5.64 9.23 -5.38
N LYS A 76 -5.31 9.95 -6.46
CA LYS A 76 -6.15 10.04 -7.64
C LYS A 76 -5.77 8.91 -8.61
N ALA A 77 -6.68 7.96 -8.79
CA ALA A 77 -6.55 6.89 -9.77
C ALA A 77 -7.29 7.27 -11.08
N TYR A 78 -6.70 6.94 -12.22
CA TYR A 78 -7.22 7.32 -13.54
C TYR A 78 -7.56 6.14 -14.43
N MET A 79 -6.85 5.02 -14.26
CA MET A 79 -7.00 3.86 -15.12
C MET A 79 -6.63 2.59 -14.36
N THR A 80 -7.35 1.51 -14.62
CA THR A 80 -7.08 0.19 -14.07
C THR A 80 -7.22 -0.85 -15.17
N ARG A 81 -6.44 -1.93 -15.08
CA ARG A 81 -6.58 -3.09 -15.95
C ARG A 81 -6.03 -4.36 -15.29
N ASP A 82 -6.83 -5.41 -15.33
CA ASP A 82 -6.36 -6.77 -15.05
C ASP A 82 -5.65 -7.32 -16.29
N LEU A 83 -4.47 -7.89 -16.09
CA LEU A 83 -3.64 -8.39 -17.18
C LEU A 83 -3.74 -9.91 -17.33
N TRP A 84 -3.36 -10.66 -16.31
CA TRP A 84 -3.45 -12.13 -16.28
C TRP A 84 -3.39 -12.64 -14.83
N LYS A 85 -3.90 -13.85 -14.60
CA LYS A 85 -3.72 -14.59 -13.35
C LYS A 85 -2.45 -15.44 -13.37
N MET A 86 -1.98 -15.78 -12.19
CA MET A 86 -0.92 -16.77 -12.00
C MET A 86 -1.39 -18.17 -12.42
N SER A 87 -2.68 -18.48 -12.23
CA SER A 87 -3.29 -19.72 -12.69
C SER A 87 -3.57 -19.78 -14.19
N ASP A 88 -3.36 -18.70 -14.95
CA ASP A 88 -3.64 -18.70 -16.39
C ASP A 88 -2.52 -19.39 -17.20
N GLY A 89 -2.93 -20.25 -18.14
CA GLY A 89 -2.05 -20.87 -19.14
C GLY A 89 -0.96 -21.76 -18.54
N VAL A 90 0.26 -21.68 -19.08
CA VAL A 90 1.38 -22.56 -18.69
C VAL A 90 1.78 -22.46 -17.21
N ARG A 91 1.36 -21.40 -16.50
CA ARG A 91 1.68 -21.20 -15.08
C ARG A 91 0.76 -21.98 -14.15
N GLN A 92 -0.36 -22.51 -14.65
CA GLN A 92 -1.22 -23.44 -13.91
C GLN A 92 -0.42 -24.66 -13.40
N ILE A 93 0.64 -25.04 -14.12
CA ILE A 93 1.55 -26.13 -13.75
C ILE A 93 2.13 -25.97 -12.33
N PHE A 94 2.31 -24.75 -11.82
CA PHE A 94 2.83 -24.54 -10.46
C PHE A 94 1.82 -24.96 -9.39
N TYR A 95 0.51 -24.83 -9.68
CA TYR A 95 -0.57 -25.26 -8.79
C TYR A 95 -0.79 -26.77 -8.91
N GLU A 96 -0.80 -27.30 -10.13
CA GLU A 96 -0.97 -28.73 -10.40
C GLU A 96 0.20 -29.55 -9.85
N ARG A 97 1.43 -29.11 -10.11
CA ARG A 97 2.64 -29.79 -9.65
C ARG A 97 2.78 -29.79 -8.14
N SER A 98 2.28 -28.75 -7.46
CA SER A 98 2.19 -28.81 -6.00
C SER A 98 1.24 -29.93 -5.57
N LYS A 99 0.10 -30.09 -6.22
CA LYS A 99 -0.86 -31.15 -5.89
C LYS A 99 -0.30 -32.55 -6.20
N GLU A 100 0.42 -32.70 -7.31
CA GLU A 100 1.02 -33.96 -7.74
C GLU A 100 2.18 -34.43 -6.84
N LEU A 101 2.95 -33.48 -6.30
CA LEU A 101 4.12 -33.78 -5.46
C LEU A 101 3.79 -33.97 -3.97
N SER A 102 2.54 -33.73 -3.56
CA SER A 102 2.12 -33.87 -2.17
C SER A 102 1.66 -35.29 -1.87
N GLU A 103 2.13 -35.87 -0.77
CA GLU A 103 1.72 -37.21 -0.36
C GLU A 103 0.31 -37.23 0.26
N ASN A 104 -0.15 -36.07 0.73
CA ASN A 104 -1.48 -35.87 1.32
C ASN A 104 -1.97 -34.42 1.12
N GLU A 105 -3.27 -34.19 1.35
CA GLU A 105 -3.91 -32.88 1.13
C GLU A 105 -3.34 -31.75 1.99
N ASN A 106 -2.69 -32.06 3.13
CA ASN A 106 -2.10 -31.07 4.02
C ASN A 106 -0.73 -30.56 3.53
N GLU A 107 -0.10 -31.27 2.60
CA GLU A 107 1.19 -30.91 2.01
C GLU A 107 1.06 -30.15 0.69
N ILE A 108 -0.17 -30.01 0.16
CA ILE A 108 -0.41 -29.21 -1.03
C ILE A 108 -0.12 -27.76 -0.65
N ALA A 109 0.89 -27.17 -1.29
CA ALA A 109 1.18 -25.77 -1.12
C ALA A 109 -0.04 -24.96 -1.58
N THR A 110 -0.75 -24.40 -0.60
CA THR A 110 -1.94 -23.57 -0.81
C THR A 110 -1.50 -22.17 -1.22
N TYR A 111 -0.95 -22.04 -2.42
CA TYR A 111 -0.68 -20.72 -2.98
C TYR A 111 -2.01 -20.00 -3.22
N GLU A 112 -2.16 -18.81 -2.64
CA GLU A 112 -3.28 -17.93 -3.01
C GLU A 112 -3.12 -17.55 -4.49
N ASP A 113 -4.14 -17.82 -5.32
CA ASP A 113 -4.14 -17.37 -6.71
C ASP A 113 -4.13 -15.84 -6.78
N ARG A 114 -3.38 -15.30 -7.75
CA ARG A 114 -3.12 -13.86 -7.87
C ARG A 114 -3.33 -13.37 -9.29
N VAL A 115 -3.89 -12.18 -9.41
CA VAL A 115 -4.02 -11.44 -10.66
C VAL A 115 -2.97 -10.33 -10.71
N LEU A 116 -2.24 -10.22 -11.81
CA LEU A 116 -1.44 -9.04 -12.10
C LEU A 116 -2.38 -7.92 -12.52
N ARG A 117 -2.44 -6.87 -11.70
CA ARG A 117 -3.25 -5.67 -11.93
C ARG A 117 -2.35 -4.48 -12.17
N ALA A 118 -2.68 -3.68 -13.18
CA ALA A 118 -2.06 -2.40 -13.46
C ALA A 118 -3.01 -1.27 -13.06
N LEU A 119 -2.52 -0.32 -12.29
CA LEU A 119 -3.27 0.82 -11.77
C LEU A 119 -2.47 2.11 -11.94
N GLY A 120 -3.07 3.08 -12.63
CA GLY A 120 -2.47 4.37 -12.96
C GLY A 120 -2.90 5.47 -12.01
N TYR A 121 -1.93 6.14 -11.37
CA TYR A 121 -2.14 7.20 -10.38
C TYR A 121 -1.43 8.49 -10.76
N THR A 122 -1.86 9.61 -10.14
CA THR A 122 -0.98 10.79 -10.01
C THR A 122 0.34 10.39 -9.34
N LYS A 123 1.44 10.92 -9.88
CA LYS A 123 2.77 10.81 -9.28
C LYS A 123 2.90 11.74 -8.09
N TYR A 124 3.12 11.18 -6.91
CA TYR A 124 3.39 11.91 -5.67
C TYR A 124 4.87 11.88 -5.30
N LEU A 125 5.29 12.77 -4.41
CA LEU A 125 6.67 12.88 -3.93
C LEU A 125 6.86 12.11 -2.60
N PRO A 126 7.97 11.38 -2.41
CA PRO A 126 8.25 10.70 -1.16
C PRO A 126 8.40 11.66 0.03
N SER A 127 7.68 11.43 1.13
CA SER A 127 7.69 12.26 2.34
C SER A 127 9.10 12.46 2.93
N LYS A 128 9.98 11.46 2.82
CA LYS A 128 11.40 11.57 3.22
C LYS A 128 12.12 12.77 2.60
N ASN A 129 11.78 13.18 1.37
CA ASN A 129 12.40 14.31 0.68
C ASN A 129 12.01 15.65 1.32
N LEU A 130 10.86 15.69 1.98
CA LEU A 130 10.37 16.86 2.69
C LEU A 130 10.99 16.93 4.08
N PHE A 131 11.03 15.82 4.81
CA PHE A 131 11.57 15.76 6.18
C PHE A 131 13.09 15.97 6.22
N SER A 132 13.81 15.53 5.18
CA SER A 132 15.24 15.84 5.03
C SER A 132 15.52 17.35 4.93
N LYS A 133 14.51 18.15 4.57
CA LYS A 133 14.61 19.62 4.51
C LYS A 133 14.08 20.29 5.77
N SER A 134 13.00 19.76 6.35
CA SER A 134 12.43 20.29 7.59
C SER A 134 11.53 19.30 8.31
N VAL A 135 11.86 19.00 9.56
CA VAL A 135 11.06 18.16 10.46
C VAL A 135 9.75 18.82 10.90
N LYS A 136 9.59 20.13 10.68
CA LYS A 136 8.37 20.88 11.05
C LYS A 136 7.11 20.36 10.35
N PHE A 137 7.26 19.59 9.28
CA PHE A 137 6.16 19.00 8.53
C PHE A 137 5.70 17.65 9.09
N ILE A 138 6.41 17.07 10.06
CA ILE A 138 6.01 15.80 10.68
C ILE A 138 4.68 15.96 11.45
N PRO A 139 4.47 16.99 12.29
CA PRO A 139 3.17 17.20 12.92
C PRO A 139 2.03 17.37 11.91
N LEU A 140 2.26 18.10 10.81
CA LEU A 140 1.27 18.27 9.74
C LEU A 140 0.93 16.94 9.05
N MET A 141 1.92 16.08 8.81
CA MET A 141 1.69 14.72 8.30
C MET A 141 0.83 13.92 9.26
N VAL A 142 1.16 13.92 10.56
CA VAL A 142 0.42 13.17 11.57
C VAL A 142 -1.04 13.63 11.64
N ASP A 143 -1.28 14.93 11.68
CA ASP A 143 -2.61 15.53 11.69
C ASP A 143 -3.46 15.08 10.49
N GLN A 144 -2.94 15.29 9.27
CA GLN A 144 -3.64 14.90 8.03
C GLN A 144 -3.88 13.39 7.90
N MET A 145 -2.93 12.57 8.37
CA MET A 145 -3.07 11.11 8.33
C MET A 145 -4.03 10.60 9.41
N LEU A 146 -4.11 11.24 10.58
CA LEU A 146 -5.12 10.91 11.59
C LEU A 146 -6.53 11.15 11.06
N ASP A 147 -6.76 12.30 10.41
CA ASP A 147 -8.03 12.61 9.75
C ASP A 147 -8.37 11.58 8.67
N CYS A 148 -7.39 11.25 7.82
CA CYS A 148 -7.54 10.24 6.77
C CYS A 148 -7.92 8.87 7.34
N LEU A 149 -7.20 8.38 8.35
CA LEU A 149 -7.43 7.07 8.97
C LEU A 149 -8.76 7.01 9.71
N HIS A 150 -9.13 8.08 10.40
CA HIS A 150 -10.41 8.21 11.06
C HIS A 150 -11.56 8.12 10.04
N ASP A 151 -11.47 8.89 8.95
CA ASP A 151 -12.46 8.90 7.88
C ASP A 151 -12.53 7.57 7.12
N LEU A 152 -11.38 6.93 6.84
CA LEU A 152 -11.34 5.59 6.27
C LEU A 152 -12.14 4.61 7.13
N ARG A 153 -11.94 4.63 8.46
CA ARG A 153 -12.65 3.74 9.36
C ARG A 153 -14.13 4.04 9.44
N TYR A 154 -14.51 5.30 9.69
CA TYR A 154 -15.88 5.63 10.10
C TYR A 154 -16.79 6.10 8.97
N LYS A 155 -16.24 6.55 7.84
CA LYS A 155 -17.02 6.93 6.65
C LYS A 155 -17.01 5.84 5.58
N ALA A 156 -15.92 5.08 5.48
CA ALA A 156 -15.74 4.09 4.42
C ALA A 156 -15.63 2.64 4.93
N HIS A 157 -15.58 2.42 6.24
CA HIS A 157 -15.40 1.12 6.88
C HIS A 157 -14.16 0.35 6.40
N ILE A 158 -13.06 1.08 6.16
CA ILE A 158 -11.79 0.55 5.68
C ILE A 158 -10.72 0.66 6.78
N LEU A 159 -9.93 -0.40 6.94
CA LEU A 159 -8.65 -0.38 7.65
C LEU A 159 -7.51 -0.51 6.64
N HIS A 160 -6.48 0.33 6.75
CA HIS A 160 -5.39 0.38 5.77
C HIS A 160 -4.41 -0.78 5.93
N ARG A 161 -4.05 -1.12 7.19
CA ARG A 161 -3.23 -2.29 7.57
C ARG A 161 -1.77 -2.29 7.11
N ASN A 162 -1.35 -1.33 6.29
CA ASN A 162 0.04 -1.19 5.84
C ASN A 162 0.54 0.26 5.89
N ILE A 163 0.39 0.91 7.05
CA ILE A 163 0.95 2.26 7.25
C ILE A 163 2.47 2.17 7.36
N SER A 164 3.17 2.95 6.52
CA SER A 164 4.63 3.01 6.48
C SER A 164 5.10 4.36 5.93
N CYS A 165 6.38 4.69 6.12
CA CYS A 165 6.97 5.92 5.56
C CYS A 165 7.02 5.93 4.02
N HIS A 166 6.92 4.77 3.37
CA HIS A 166 6.87 4.65 1.90
C HIS A 166 5.45 4.86 1.35
N ASN A 167 4.44 4.61 2.17
CA ASN A 167 3.03 4.69 1.79
C ASN A 167 2.40 6.06 2.12
N ILE A 168 3.15 6.94 2.79
CA ILE A 168 2.76 8.33 2.99
C ILE A 168 3.62 9.20 2.07
N MET A 169 2.99 9.72 1.02
CA MET A 169 3.60 10.62 0.04
C MET A 169 3.03 12.03 0.20
N TYR A 170 3.50 12.98 -0.61
CA TYR A 170 2.97 14.33 -0.60
C TYR A 170 2.93 14.96 -1.99
N GLU A 171 2.11 16.00 -2.12
CA GLU A 171 2.19 17.00 -3.18
C GLU A 171 2.15 18.40 -2.56
N ILE A 172 2.38 19.44 -3.36
CA ILE A 172 2.22 20.83 -2.90
C ILE A 172 0.89 21.35 -3.41
N ARG A 173 0.03 21.82 -2.49
CA ARG A 173 -1.22 22.53 -2.79
C ARG A 173 -1.15 23.90 -2.16
N ASP A 174 -1.34 24.94 -2.96
CA ASP A 174 -1.33 26.34 -2.49
C ASP A 174 -0.08 26.71 -1.67
N GLY A 175 1.08 26.16 -2.06
CA GLY A 175 2.36 26.39 -1.38
C GLY A 175 2.59 25.56 -0.11
N VAL A 176 1.63 24.73 0.30
CA VAL A 176 1.72 23.91 1.52
C VAL A 176 1.77 22.42 1.17
N PRO A 177 2.58 21.60 1.87
CA PRO A 177 2.54 20.15 1.73
C PRO A 177 1.15 19.57 2.05
N TYR A 178 0.65 18.74 1.14
CA TYR A 178 -0.57 17.97 1.30
C TYR A 178 -0.21 16.49 1.21
N PHE A 179 -0.35 15.77 2.31
CA PHE A 179 0.02 14.36 2.42
C PHE A 179 -1.06 13.45 1.85
N ILE A 180 -0.63 12.35 1.24
CA ILE A 180 -1.47 11.37 0.57
C ILE A 180 -1.07 9.98 1.07
N LEU A 181 -2.05 9.22 1.56
CA LEU A 181 -1.88 7.82 1.93
C LEU A 181 -2.13 6.96 0.69
N ILE A 182 -1.16 6.13 0.29
CA ILE A 182 -1.23 5.24 -0.88
C ILE A 182 -1.11 3.77 -0.48
N ASP A 183 -1.21 2.87 -1.47
CA ASP A 183 -0.95 1.43 -1.34
C ASP A 183 -1.98 0.71 -0.48
N PHE A 184 -3.20 0.64 -1.01
CA PHE A 184 -4.32 0.02 -0.32
C PHE A 184 -4.35 -1.50 -0.45
N ASP A 185 -3.54 -2.16 -1.30
CA ASP A 185 -3.49 -3.63 -1.59
C ASP A 185 -3.68 -4.65 -0.43
N LEU A 186 -3.51 -4.21 0.83
CA LEU A 186 -3.64 -4.99 2.06
C LEU A 186 -4.85 -4.61 2.91
N GLU A 187 -5.73 -3.78 2.37
CA GLU A 187 -6.86 -3.19 3.07
C GLU A 187 -7.86 -4.25 3.56
N LYS A 188 -8.76 -3.82 4.43
CA LYS A 188 -9.89 -4.64 4.85
C LYS A 188 -11.13 -3.79 5.02
N LEU A 189 -12.22 -4.22 4.39
CA LEU A 189 -13.56 -3.75 4.72
C LEU A 189 -14.00 -4.40 6.03
N VAL A 190 -14.58 -3.60 6.92
CA VAL A 190 -15.06 -4.01 8.24
C VAL A 190 -16.56 -3.76 8.29
N GLU A 191 -17.33 -4.62 8.95
CA GLU A 191 -18.73 -4.32 9.24
C GLU A 191 -18.83 -3.42 10.48
N ASP A 192 -19.95 -2.71 10.62
CA ASP A 192 -20.17 -1.70 11.67
C ASP A 192 -19.92 -2.23 13.09
N ASP A 193 -20.21 -3.50 13.33
CA ASP A 193 -20.15 -4.13 14.65
C ASP A 193 -18.78 -4.75 14.99
N GLY A 194 -17.76 -4.56 14.14
CA GLY A 194 -16.39 -5.00 14.44
C GLY A 194 -16.22 -6.52 14.52
N ASP A 195 -17.18 -7.30 14.00
CA ASP A 195 -17.15 -8.75 14.00
C ASP A 195 -15.98 -9.29 13.15
N PRO A 196 -15.32 -10.40 13.55
CA PRO A 196 -14.04 -10.80 13.00
C PRO A 196 -14.23 -11.52 11.67
N SER A 197 -14.47 -10.78 10.59
CA SER A 197 -14.42 -11.34 9.23
C SER A 197 -12.97 -11.71 8.89
N MET A 198 -12.58 -12.96 9.14
CA MET A 198 -11.29 -13.62 8.89
C MET A 198 -10.00 -12.92 9.37
N VAL A 199 -9.24 -13.65 10.18
CA VAL A 199 -7.80 -13.41 10.37
C VAL A 199 -7.12 -13.70 9.02
N PRO A 200 -6.33 -12.77 8.46
CA PRO A 200 -5.57 -13.04 7.24
C PRO A 200 -4.71 -14.30 7.39
N LYS A 201 -4.69 -15.19 6.38
CA LYS A 201 -3.82 -16.39 6.38
C LYS A 201 -2.34 -16.06 6.59
N HIS A 202 -1.93 -14.87 6.14
CA HIS A 202 -0.63 -14.28 6.40
C HIS A 202 -0.80 -12.88 6.98
N ARG A 203 -0.11 -12.57 8.09
CA ARG A 203 -0.03 -11.20 8.62
C ARG A 203 0.76 -10.35 7.62
N THR A 204 0.19 -9.21 7.26
CA THR A 204 0.72 -8.30 6.23
C THR A 204 0.98 -6.95 6.86
N GLY A 205 2.07 -6.30 6.49
CA GLY A 205 2.48 -5.00 6.99
C GLY A 205 3.99 -4.82 6.92
N THR A 206 4.45 -3.58 7.00
CA THR A 206 5.88 -3.27 6.96
C THR A 206 6.45 -3.44 8.38
N LEU A 207 7.26 -4.49 8.61
CA LEU A 207 7.67 -4.96 9.95
C LEU A 207 8.10 -3.86 10.94
N PRO A 208 8.95 -2.86 10.59
CA PRO A 208 9.35 -1.81 11.52
C PRO A 208 8.22 -0.89 12.01
N PHE A 209 7.09 -0.86 11.29
CA PHE A 209 5.94 -0.02 11.60
C PHE A 209 4.76 -0.82 12.14
N MET A 210 4.83 -2.15 12.13
CA MET A 210 3.73 -3.00 12.56
C MET A 210 3.43 -2.81 14.04
N ALA A 211 2.13 -2.76 14.39
CA ALA A 211 1.70 -2.62 15.77
C ALA A 211 2.19 -3.79 16.65
N HIS A 212 2.56 -3.47 17.89
CA HIS A 212 3.13 -4.40 18.87
C HIS A 212 2.25 -5.63 19.10
N GLU A 213 0.93 -5.45 19.23
CA GLU A 213 0.00 -6.57 19.43
C GLU A 213 0.02 -7.55 18.24
N ILE A 214 0.17 -7.04 17.01
CA ILE A 214 0.27 -7.86 15.81
C ILE A 214 1.63 -8.59 15.77
N LEU A 215 2.71 -7.92 16.15
CA LEU A 215 4.04 -8.53 16.25
C LEU A 215 4.08 -9.65 17.30
N LEU A 216 3.47 -9.44 18.48
CA LEU A 216 3.39 -10.46 19.52
C LEU A 216 2.67 -11.72 19.03
N GLU A 217 1.59 -11.58 18.28
CA GLU A 217 0.92 -12.74 17.65
C GLU A 217 1.82 -13.45 16.65
N MET A 218 2.58 -12.71 15.83
CA MET A 218 3.50 -13.34 14.88
C MET A 218 4.61 -14.15 15.57
N VAL A 219 5.14 -13.65 16.69
CA VAL A 219 6.20 -14.34 17.45
C VAL A 219 5.70 -15.62 18.11
N HIS A 220 4.46 -15.63 18.57
CA HIS A 220 3.89 -16.76 19.30
C HIS A 220 2.94 -17.62 18.45
N LYS A 221 3.02 -17.53 17.13
CA LYS A 221 2.09 -18.18 16.20
C LYS A 221 2.00 -19.71 16.38
N ASP A 222 3.10 -20.34 16.78
CA ASP A 222 3.20 -21.79 16.98
C ASP A 222 2.89 -22.22 18.43
N ASN A 223 2.62 -21.27 19.32
CA ASN A 223 2.26 -21.56 20.70
C ASN A 223 0.75 -21.76 20.81
N ALA A 224 0.33 -23.03 20.95
CA ALA A 224 -1.08 -23.41 21.07
C ALA A 224 -1.80 -22.76 22.27
N ASP A 225 -1.06 -22.36 23.31
CA ASP A 225 -1.60 -21.67 24.49
C ASP A 225 -1.69 -20.15 24.30
N PHE A 226 -1.07 -19.59 23.26
CA PHE A 226 -1.09 -18.16 22.98
C PHE A 226 -2.37 -17.77 22.22
N LYS A 227 -3.28 -17.09 22.95
CA LYS A 227 -4.68 -16.93 22.54
C LYS A 227 -5.15 -15.65 21.82
N PRO A 228 -4.37 -14.60 21.51
CA PRO A 228 -4.94 -13.53 20.72
C PRO A 228 -4.85 -13.85 19.23
N LYS A 229 -5.98 -14.24 18.64
CA LYS A 229 -6.26 -13.97 17.22
C LYS A 229 -6.52 -12.46 17.11
N VAL A 230 -5.47 -11.65 16.94
CA VAL A 230 -5.58 -10.18 16.99
C VAL A 230 -6.36 -9.68 15.79
N VAL A 231 -7.58 -9.22 16.01
CA VAL A 231 -8.35 -8.55 14.95
C VAL A 231 -7.73 -7.18 14.69
N HIS A 232 -7.41 -6.88 13.43
CA HIS A 232 -6.86 -5.55 13.08
C HIS A 232 -7.90 -4.47 13.37
N ARG A 233 -7.49 -3.35 13.97
CA ARG A 233 -8.36 -2.24 14.37
C ARG A 233 -7.68 -0.92 14.02
N LEU A 234 -8.45 0.17 14.00
CA LEU A 234 -7.93 1.52 13.75
C LEU A 234 -6.74 1.87 14.65
N ARG A 235 -6.75 1.44 15.92
CA ARG A 235 -5.63 1.65 16.86
C ARG A 235 -4.29 1.13 16.34
N HIS A 236 -4.29 0.06 15.55
CA HIS A 236 -3.05 -0.49 14.98
C HIS A 236 -2.53 0.37 13.83
N ASP A 237 -3.42 0.91 12.99
CA ASP A 237 -3.01 1.87 11.95
C ASP A 237 -2.49 3.17 12.58
N ILE A 238 -3.09 3.62 13.69
CA ILE A 238 -2.62 4.76 14.48
C ILE A 238 -1.25 4.49 15.12
N GLU A 239 -1.06 3.31 15.72
CA GLU A 239 0.24 2.91 16.28
C GLU A 239 1.32 2.85 15.20
N SER A 240 0.99 2.32 14.02
CA SER A 240 1.90 2.37 12.87
C SER A 240 2.22 3.80 12.43
N LEU A 241 1.26 4.73 12.46
CA LEU A 241 1.50 6.14 12.18
C LEU A 241 2.43 6.79 13.23
N LEU A 242 2.30 6.43 14.50
CA LEU A 242 3.21 6.84 15.56
C LEU A 242 4.64 6.31 15.29
N ASN A 243 4.76 5.04 14.91
CA ASN A 243 6.06 4.47 14.55
C ASN A 243 6.67 5.18 13.32
N VAL A 244 5.86 5.56 12.33
CA VAL A 244 6.32 6.35 11.18
C VAL A 244 6.78 7.75 11.58
N SER A 245 6.09 8.42 12.51
CA SER A 245 6.48 9.75 12.97
C SER A 245 7.81 9.71 13.72
N LEU A 246 8.00 8.73 14.62
CA LEU A 246 9.26 8.47 15.32
C LEU A 246 10.40 8.11 14.35
N TRP A 247 10.13 7.23 13.39
CA TRP A 247 11.13 6.90 12.37
C TRP A 247 11.53 8.15 11.58
N SER A 248 10.57 8.99 11.22
CA SER A 248 10.82 10.21 10.45
C SER A 248 11.62 11.26 11.23
N THR A 249 11.60 11.24 12.57
CA THR A 249 12.46 12.09 13.39
C THR A 249 13.87 11.51 13.56
N MET A 250 14.02 10.18 13.55
CA MET A 250 15.29 9.48 13.80
C MET A 250 16.12 9.25 12.54
N THR A 251 15.49 8.89 11.40
CA THR A 251 16.20 8.71 10.12
C THR A 251 16.39 10.06 9.44
N MET A 252 17.36 10.80 9.95
CA MET A 252 17.84 12.09 9.46
C MET A 252 19.29 11.93 8.94
N PRO A 253 19.76 12.82 8.04
CA PRO A 253 20.88 12.55 7.13
C PRO A 253 22.21 12.30 7.86
N VAL A 254 23.11 11.58 7.18
CA VAL A 254 24.54 11.63 7.48
C VAL A 254 24.95 13.09 7.49
N VAL A 255 25.19 13.64 8.67
CA VAL A 255 25.84 14.94 8.82
C VAL A 255 27.28 14.71 8.35
N HIS A 256 27.63 15.16 7.14
CA HIS A 256 29.03 15.35 6.82
C HIS A 256 29.53 16.45 7.75
N ASP A 257 30.19 16.03 8.83
CA ASP A 257 30.84 16.95 9.75
C ASP A 257 31.79 17.83 8.93
N ALA A 258 31.58 19.15 8.96
CA ALA A 258 32.44 20.10 8.27
C ALA A 258 33.91 19.98 8.72
N LYS A 259 34.18 19.32 9.86
CA LYS A 259 35.52 18.98 10.33
C LYS A 259 36.25 17.92 9.47
N GLN A 260 35.55 17.08 8.68
CA GLN A 260 36.22 16.10 7.81
C GLN A 260 36.84 16.71 6.53
N LYS A 261 36.58 17.99 6.20
CA LYS A 261 37.26 18.68 5.10
C LYS A 261 38.65 19.23 5.45
N LYS A 262 39.08 19.19 6.71
CA LYS A 262 40.43 19.65 7.13
C LYS A 262 41.45 18.52 7.26
N ALA A 263 41.12 17.29 6.86
CA ALA A 263 41.99 16.12 6.97
C ALA A 263 42.21 15.38 5.65
N ILE A 264 42.05 16.07 4.50
CA ILE A 264 42.56 15.64 3.20
C ILE A 264 43.33 16.81 2.60
#